data_AF-A0A3E0WHS8-F1
#
_entry.id   AF-A0A3E0WHS8-F1
#
_cell.length_a   1.000
_cell.length_b   1.000
_cell.length_c   1.000
_cell.angle_alpha   90.00
_cell.angle_beta   90.00
_cell.angle_gamma   90.00
#
_symmetry.space_group_name_H-M   'P 1'
#
loop_
_entity.id
_entity.type
_entity.pdbx_description
1 polymer ?
#
loop_
_entity_poly.entity_id
_entity_poly.type
_entity_poly.pdbx_seq_one_letter_code
_entity_poly.pdbx_strand_id
1 'polypeptide(L)' 'MGIGGISVGSLLIVLAIVVLLFGTKKLRTLGSDLGGAFRGFRDAVKEGEEASKEVGRLEEQEQSSAQRSAEQQSSDRQSS' A
#
# COMPACT_ATOMS: atom_id res chain seq x y z
N MET A 1 18.39 7.80 9.44
CA MET A 1 17.80 8.79 10.36
C MET A 1 16.97 9.74 9.51
N GLY A 2 15.65 9.65 9.62
CA GLY A 2 14.71 10.43 8.80
C GLY A 2 14.84 11.94 9.03
N ILE A 3 14.19 12.72 8.16
CA ILE A 3 14.09 14.18 8.21
C ILE A 3 14.15 14.71 9.65
N GLY A 4 15.24 15.44 9.92
CA GLY A 4 15.79 15.65 11.25
C GLY A 4 14.88 16.36 12.26
N GLY A 5 15.01 15.95 13.52
CA GLY A 5 14.61 16.74 14.69
C GLY A 5 13.14 16.67 15.09
N ILE A 6 12.24 16.18 14.24
CA ILE A 6 10.82 16.07 14.59
C ILE A 6 10.59 14.77 15.35
N SER A 7 10.70 14.83 16.68
CA SER A 7 10.39 13.71 17.56
C SER A 7 8.88 13.52 17.68
N VAL A 8 8.43 12.27 17.78
CA VAL A 8 7.02 11.93 18.01
C VAL A 8 6.45 12.67 19.24
N GLY A 9 7.27 12.86 20.28
CA GLY A 9 6.89 13.62 21.48
C GLY A 9 6.62 15.11 21.21
N SER A 10 7.45 15.78 20.38
CA SER A 10 7.22 17.18 20.01
C SER A 10 5.95 17.36 19.19
N LEU A 11 5.61 16.39 18.33
CA LEU A 11 4.40 16.44 17.52
C LEU A 11 3.13 16.38 18.38
N LEU A 12 3.12 15.57 19.44
CA LEU A 12 1.98 15.50 20.37
C LEU A 12 1.76 16.80 21.14
N ILE A 13 2.83 17.48 21.55
CA ILE A 13 2.74 18.77 22.24
C ILE A 13 2.17 19.84 21.32
N VAL A 14 2.65 19.93 20.07
CA VAL A 14 2.11 20.86 19.08
C VAL A 14 0.65 20.55 18.78
N LEU A 15 0.29 19.27 18.62
CA LEU A 15 -1.09 18.84 18.42
C LEU A 15 -1.99 19.27 19.58
N ALA A 16 -1.54 19.09 20.83
CA ALA A 16 -2.30 19.50 22.00
C ALA A 16 -2.57 21.02 22.00
N ILE A 17 -1.57 21.84 21.64
CA ILE A 17 -1.75 23.30 21.54
C ILE A 17 -2.77 23.63 20.45
N VAL A 18 -2.66 23.04 19.25
CA VAL A 18 -3.62 23.26 18.16
C VAL A 18 -5.04 22.87 18.59
N VAL A 19 -5.20 21.74 19.26
CA VAL A 19 -6.50 21.28 19.77
C VAL A 19 -7.08 22.25 20.81
N LEU A 20 -6.24 22.84 21.67
CA LEU A 20 -6.68 23.84 22.66
C LEU A 20 -7.06 25.18 22.01
N LEU A 21 -6.33 25.63 20.98
CA LEU A 21 -6.61 26.88 20.28
C LEU A 21 -7.90 26.82 19.45
N PHE A 22 -8.07 25.75 18.68
CA PHE A 22 -9.20 25.61 17.77
C PHE A 22 -10.40 24.88 18.42
N GLY A 23 -10.17 24.18 19.53
CA GLY A 23 -11.13 23.32 20.18
C GLY A 23 -11.36 22.00 19.43
N THR A 24 -11.71 20.94 20.17
CA THR A 24 -11.97 19.61 19.60
C THR A 24 -13.18 19.58 18.67
N LYS A 25 -14.15 20.48 18.83
CA LYS A 25 -15.36 20.52 17.99
C LYS A 25 -15.05 20.87 16.53
N LYS A 26 -14.23 21.90 16.28
CA LYS A 26 -13.83 22.33 14.93
C LYS A 26 -12.90 21.31 14.27
N LEU A 27 -11.94 20.80 15.05
CA LEU A 27 -11.03 19.73 14.58
C LEU A 27 -11.79 18.45 14.22
N ARG A 28 -12.85 18.08 14.95
CA ARG A 28 -13.66 16.90 14.62
C ARG A 28 -14.46 17.07 13.34
N THR A 29 -15.05 18.25 13.11
CA THR A 29 -15.82 18.49 11.87
C THR A 29 -14.89 18.48 10.66
N LEU A 30 -13.82 19.28 10.70
CA LEU A 30 -12.82 19.33 9.62
C LEU A 30 -12.10 17.98 9.44
N GLY A 31 -11.77 17.31 10.54
CA GLY A 31 -11.12 16.00 10.51
C GLY A 31 -12.02 14.89 9.97
N SER A 32 -13.34 14.96 10.16
CA SER A 32 -14.28 14.02 9.56
C SER A 32 -14.38 14.23 8.05
N ASP A 33 -14.45 15.49 7.61
CA ASP A 33 -14.57 15.83 6.18
C ASP A 33 -13.28 15.46 5.41
N LEU A 34 -12.13 15.87 5.96
CA LEU A 34 -10.81 15.55 5.39
C LEU A 34 -10.49 14.06 5.53
N GLY A 35 -10.82 13.44 6.67
CA GLY A 35 -10.60 12.02 6.91
C GLY A 35 -11.43 11.13 6.00
N GLY A 36 -12.67 11.52 5.70
CA GLY A 36 -13.53 10.86 4.72
C GLY A 36 -12.92 10.89 3.31
N ALA A 37 -12.45 12.05 2.86
CA ALA A 37 -11.80 12.21 1.57
C ALA A 37 -10.49 11.40 1.46
N PHE A 38 -9.65 11.42 2.50
CA PHE A 38 -8.41 10.66 2.53
C PHE A 38 -8.62 9.13 2.61
N ARG A 39 -9.73 8.67 3.18
CA ARG A 39 -10.03 7.23 3.27
C ARG A 39 -10.24 6.61 1.88
N GLY A 40 -10.98 7.28 1.00
CA GLY A 40 -11.15 6.84 -0.39
C GLY A 40 -9.82 6.78 -1.17
N PHE A 41 -8.91 7.74 -0.93
CA PHE A 41 -7.57 7.69 -1.52
C PHE A 41 -6.75 6.50 -1.01
N ARG A 42 -6.76 6.24 0.31
CA ARG A 42 -6.03 5.09 0.88
C ARG A 42 -6.57 3.76 0.34
N ASP A 43 -7.88 3.64 0.22
CA ASP A 43 -8.52 2.42 -0.26
C ASP A 43 -8.23 2.21 -1.76
N ALA A 44 -8.25 3.27 -2.58
CA ALA A 44 -7.86 3.19 -4.00
C ALA A 44 -6.37 2.81 -4.21
N VAL A 45 -5.46 3.35 -3.38
CA VAL A 45 -4.04 2.98 -3.42
C VAL A 45 -3.86 1.51 -3.02
N LYS A 46 -4.56 1.06 -1.98
CA LYS A 46 -4.51 -0.34 -1.56
C LYS A 46 -5.05 -1.27 -2.64
N GLU A 47 -6.17 -0.93 -3.27
CA GLU A 47 -6.74 -1.70 -4.37
C GLU A 47 -5.81 -1.74 -5.59
N GLY A 48 -5.13 -0.63 -5.90
CA GLY A 48 -4.09 -0.59 -6.93
C GLY A 48 -2.87 -1.47 -6.60
N GLU A 49 -2.45 -1.54 -5.34
CA GLU A 49 -1.35 -2.42 -4.90
C GLU A 49 -1.74 -3.90 -4.99
N GLU A 50 -2.96 -4.26 -4.58
CA GLU A 50 -3.48 -5.63 -4.70
C GLU A 50 -3.64 -6.04 -6.17
N ALA A 51 -4.18 -5.16 -7.02
CA ALA A 51 -4.27 -5.40 -8.47
C ALA A 51 -2.88 -5.58 -9.11
N SER A 52 -1.89 -4.79 -8.70
CA SER A 52 -0.51 -4.93 -9.19
C SER A 52 0.14 -6.23 -8.71
N LYS A 53 -0.19 -6.72 -7.50
CA LYS A 53 0.27 -8.03 -7.01
C LYS A 53 -0.41 -9.18 -7.74
N GLU A 54 -1.68 -9.04 -8.08
CA GLU A 54 -2.43 -10.06 -8.81
C GLU A 54 -1.89 -10.21 -10.24
N VAL A 55 -1.64 -9.10 -10.95
CA VAL A 55 -1.00 -9.10 -12.27
C VAL A 55 0.38 -9.76 -12.22
N GLY A 56 1.23 -9.38 -11.25
CA GLY A 56 2.56 -10.00 -11.11
C GLY A 56 2.49 -11.50 -10.84
N ARG A 57 1.50 -11.98 -10.07
CA ARG A 57 1.33 -13.41 -9.78
C ARG A 57 0.83 -14.21 -10.98
N LEU A 58 0.00 -13.59 -11.83
CA LEU A 58 -0.48 -14.19 -13.09
C LEU A 58 0.68 -14.33 -14.10
N GLU A 59 1.54 -13.31 -14.21
CA GLU A 59 2.74 -13.33 -15.06
C GLU A 59 3.75 -14.40 -14.60
N GLU A 60 3.96 -14.55 -13.30
CA GLU A 60 4.87 -15.56 -12.73
C GLU A 60 4.34 -17.00 -12.93
N GLN A 61 3.02 -17.18 -12.90
CA GLN A 61 2.36 -18.46 -13.12
C GLN A 61 2.36 -18.88 -14.59
N GLU A 62 2.17 -17.93 -15.52
CA GLU A 62 2.33 -18.18 -16.96
C GLU A 62 3.77 -18.55 -17.33
N GLN A 63 4.76 -17.83 -16.81
CA GLN A 63 6.18 -18.15 -17.07
C GLN A 63 6.59 -19.51 -16.51
N SER A 64 6.17 -19.84 -15.28
CA SER A 64 6.50 -21.15 -14.69
C SER A 64 5.81 -22.33 -15.39
N SER A 65 4.63 -22.12 -15.99
CA SER A 65 3.94 -23.17 -16.75
C SER A 65 4.53 -23.35 -18.15
N ALA A 66 4.89 -22.26 -18.83
CA ALA A 66 5.58 -22.31 -20.12
C ALA A 66 6.96 -22.99 -20.03
N GLN A 67 7.73 -22.73 -18.96
CA GLN A 67 9.01 -23.41 -18.73
C GLN A 67 8.85 -24.91 -18.43
N ARG A 68 7.85 -25.30 -17.62
CA ARG A 68 7.59 -26.72 -17.33
C ARG A 68 7.17 -27.49 -18.58
N SER A 69 6.39 -26.88 -19.47
CA SER A 69 6.00 -27.52 -20.74
C SER A 69 7.17 -27.66 -21.73
N ALA A 70 8.10 -26.70 -21.76
CA ALA A 70 9.30 -26.79 -22.60
C ALA A 70 10.28 -27.88 -22.12
N GLU A 71 10.49 -28.00 -20.81
CA GLU A 71 11.39 -29.00 -20.20
C GLU A 71 10.87 -30.45 -20.39
N GLN A 72 9.54 -30.62 -20.31
CA GLN A 72 8.90 -31.93 -20.43
C GLN A 72 8.87 -32.42 -21.90
N GLN A 73 8.83 -31.50 -22.87
CA GLN A 73 8.90 -31.83 -24.29
C GLN A 73 10.33 -32.18 -24.77
N SER A 74 11.37 -31.64 -24.13
CA SER A 74 12.76 -32.04 -24.38
C SER A 74 13.09 -33.41 -23.79
N SER A 75 12.52 -33.77 -22.63
CA SER A 75 12.78 -35.05 -21.98
C SER A 75 12.16 -36.25 -22.74
N ASP A 76 11.06 -36.04 -23.45
CA ASP A 76 10.37 -37.10 -24.23
C ASP A 76 11.08 -37.38 -25.58
N ARG A 77 11.69 -36.36 -26.20
CA ARG A 77 12.44 -36.51 -27.47
C ARG A 77 13.82 -37.15 -27.31
N GLN A 78 14.39 -37.16 -26.11
CA GLN A 78 15.74 -37.66 -25.86
C GLN A 78 15.76 -39.13 -25.37
N SER A 79 14.57 -39.74 -25.19
CA SER A 79 14.40 -41.13 -24.78
C SER A 79 14.00 -42.08 -25.94
N SER A 80 13.92 -41.58 -27.18
CA SER A 80 13.79 -42.38 -28.41
C SER A 80 15.08 -42.32 -29.22
#